data_AF-A0A7X8BPK9-F1
#
_entry.id   AF-A0A7X8BPK9-F1
#
_cell.length_a   1.000
_cell.length_b   1.000
_cell.length_c   1.000
_cell.angle_alpha   90.00
_cell.angle_beta   90.00
_cell.angle_gamma   90.00
#
_symmetry.space_group_name_H-M   'P 1'
#
loop_
_entity.id
_entity.type
_entity.pdbx_description
1 polymer ?
#
loop_
_entity_poly.entity_id
_entity_poly.type
_entity_poly.pdbx_seq_one_letter_code
_entity_poly.pdbx_strand_id
1 'polypeptide(L)'
;MNVENTQSQMRKGVLEYCILSIIRKKEAYPGDIIDKMKGAGLQLLEGTLYPLLNRLKNAGVLSYRWVESTSGPPRKYFQLTPKGEKFYLLLQSTWNELASGVEALTRDQHETNDTGEIVDDS
;
A
#
# COMPACT_ATOMS: atom_id res chain seq x y z
N MET A 1 21.32 15.56 -1.43
CA MET A 1 20.27 14.54 -1.16
C MET A 1 20.57 13.32 -2.00
N ASN A 2 20.42 12.11 -1.46
CA ASN A 2 20.55 10.87 -2.23
C ASN A 2 19.14 10.45 -2.73
N VAL A 3 18.97 10.38 -4.06
CA VAL A 3 17.70 10.01 -4.71
C VAL A 3 17.20 8.64 -4.24
N GLU A 4 18.10 7.67 -4.06
CA GLU A 4 17.75 6.32 -3.61
C GLU A 4 17.16 6.34 -2.20
N ASN A 5 17.70 7.19 -1.30
CA ASN A 5 17.16 7.36 0.04
C ASN A 5 15.76 7.98 -0.02
N THR A 6 15.56 9.04 -0.82
CA THR A 6 14.25 9.66 -1.00
C THR A 6 13.22 8.66 -1.51
N GLN A 7 13.54 7.91 -2.57
CA GLN A 7 12.67 6.85 -3.09
C GLN A 7 12.36 5.77 -2.05
N SER A 8 13.35 5.39 -1.22
CA SER A 8 13.16 4.42 -0.15
C SER A 8 12.19 4.93 0.91
N GLN A 9 12.27 6.20 1.31
CA GLN A 9 11.33 6.80 2.28
C GLN A 9 9.91 6.88 1.72
N MET A 10 9.74 7.25 0.45
CA MET A 10 8.43 7.26 -0.20
C MET A 10 7.78 5.87 -0.18
N ARG A 11 8.53 4.82 -0.53
CA ARG A 11 8.05 3.44 -0.48
C ARG A 11 7.72 2.99 0.95
N LYS A 12 8.57 3.32 1.93
CA LYS A 12 8.33 3.00 3.34
C LYS A 12 7.05 3.64 3.89
N GLY A 13 6.74 4.86 3.47
CA GLY A 13 5.54 5.59 3.90
C GLY A 13 4.22 4.88 3.58
N VAL A 14 4.18 4.05 2.54
CA VAL A 14 2.95 3.37 2.09
C VAL A 14 2.86 1.90 2.51
N LEU A 15 3.95 1.31 3.05
CA LEU A 15 4.03 -0.13 3.33
C LEU A 15 2.89 -0.65 4.21
N GLU A 16 2.58 0.07 5.29
CA GLU A 16 1.52 -0.33 6.23
C GLU A 16 0.16 -0.41 5.53
N TYR A 17 -0.18 0.61 4.74
CA TYR A 17 -1.42 0.64 3.96
C TYR A 17 -1.47 -0.49 2.91
N CYS A 18 -0.37 -0.75 2.20
CA CYS A 18 -0.31 -1.84 1.22
C CYS A 18 -0.49 -3.22 1.87
N ILE A 19 0.16 -3.48 3.01
CA ILE A 19 0.03 -4.74 3.75
C ILE A 19 -1.41 -4.95 4.23
N LEU A 20 -2.03 -3.91 4.82
CA LEU A 20 -3.43 -3.99 5.24
C LEU A 20 -4.38 -4.17 4.04
N SER A 21 -4.09 -3.55 2.89
CA SER A 21 -4.84 -3.76 1.64
C SER A 21 -4.81 -5.21 1.16
N ILE A 22 -3.68 -5.90 1.33
CA ILE A 22 -3.53 -7.32 0.99
C ILE A 22 -4.37 -8.19 1.94
N ILE A 23 -4.23 -7.96 3.25
CA ILE A 23 -4.91 -8.71 4.31
C ILE A 23 -6.43 -8.49 4.29
N ARG A 24 -6.88 -7.30 3.89
CA ARG A 24 -8.31 -6.96 3.76
C ARG A 24 -9.04 -7.87 2.79
N LYS A 25 -8.42 -8.16 1.64
CA LYS A 25 -9.08 -8.93 0.55
C LYS A 25 -9.36 -10.37 0.97
N LYS A 26 -8.43 -10.94 1.74
CA LYS A 26 -8.52 -12.27 2.33
C LYS A 26 -7.43 -12.36 3.39
N GLU A 27 -7.70 -13.14 4.42
CA GLU A 27 -6.66 -13.54 5.37
C GLU A 27 -5.36 -13.97 4.65
N ALA A 28 -4.21 -13.59 5.20
CA ALA A 28 -2.94 -13.76 4.52
C ALA A 28 -1.86 -14.32 5.45
N TYR A 29 -1.09 -15.28 4.92
CA TYR A 29 0.16 -15.72 5.53
C TYR A 29 1.27 -14.71 5.19
N PRO A 30 2.23 -14.43 6.09
CA PRO A 30 3.31 -13.47 5.82
C PRO A 30 4.08 -13.70 4.52
N GLY A 31 4.30 -14.95 4.11
CA GLY A 31 4.89 -15.26 2.80
C GLY A 31 4.07 -14.73 1.63
N ASP A 32 2.75 -14.94 1.65
CA ASP A 32 1.84 -14.45 0.60
C ASP A 32 1.84 -12.91 0.51
N ILE A 33 2.04 -12.24 1.65
CA ILE A 33 2.15 -10.77 1.71
C ILE A 33 3.44 -10.33 1.01
N ILE A 34 4.57 -10.96 1.32
CA ILE A 34 5.87 -10.65 0.69
C ILE A 34 5.80 -10.86 -0.82
N ASP A 35 5.22 -11.98 -1.26
CA ASP A 35 5.11 -12.30 -2.68
C ASP A 35 4.23 -11.29 -3.43
N LYS A 36 3.09 -10.91 -2.86
CA LYS A 36 2.21 -9.87 -3.43
C LYS A 36 2.87 -8.50 -3.48
N MET A 37 3.58 -8.11 -2.42
CA MET A 37 4.31 -6.84 -2.38
C MET A 37 5.41 -6.82 -3.44
N LYS A 38 6.19 -7.91 -3.57
CA LYS A 38 7.20 -8.08 -4.59
C LYS A 38 6.62 -7.98 -6.01
N GLY A 39 5.49 -8.64 -6.26
CA GLY A 39 4.78 -8.56 -7.54
C GLY A 39 4.29 -7.15 -7.91
N ALA A 40 4.05 -6.30 -6.91
CA ALA A 40 3.71 -4.88 -7.09
C ALA A 40 4.95 -3.95 -7.15
N GLY A 41 6.17 -4.49 -7.20
CA GLY A 41 7.41 -3.69 -7.20
C GLY A 41 7.78 -3.09 -5.84
N LEU A 42 7.09 -3.47 -4.76
CA LEU A 42 7.36 -3.02 -3.39
C LEU A 42 8.17 -4.06 -2.64
N GLN A 43 9.49 -3.90 -2.64
CA GLN A 43 10.36 -4.80 -1.88
C GLN A 43 10.09 -4.70 -0.37
N LEU A 44 9.80 -5.84 0.24
CA LEU A 44 9.53 -5.96 1.67
C LEU A 44 10.33 -7.14 2.23
N LEU A 45 11.20 -6.84 3.20
CA LEU A 45 11.97 -7.85 3.92
C LEU A 45 11.17 -8.41 5.10
N GLU A 46 11.41 -9.67 5.45
CA GLU A 46 10.80 -10.32 6.61
C GLU A 46 11.09 -9.55 7.92
N GLY A 47 12.32 -9.07 8.09
CA GLY A 47 12.73 -8.26 9.24
C GLY A 47 11.95 -6.95 9.39
N THR A 48 11.28 -6.48 8.34
CA THR A 48 10.38 -5.33 8.38
C THR A 48 8.94 -5.76 8.59
N LEU A 49 8.50 -6.84 7.92
CA LEU A 49 7.12 -7.32 7.97
C LEU A 49 6.73 -7.85 9.36
N TYR A 50 7.52 -8.74 9.96
CA TYR A 50 7.12 -9.40 11.22
C TYR A 50 6.96 -8.43 12.40
N PRO A 51 7.88 -7.47 12.64
CA PRO A 51 7.68 -6.46 13.68
C PRO A 51 6.44 -5.59 13.43
N LEU A 52 6.17 -5.24 12.16
CA LEU A 52 4.99 -4.47 11.77
C LEU A 52 3.70 -5.24 12.05
N LEU A 53 3.60 -6.51 11.63
CA LEU A 53 2.45 -7.37 11.92
C LEU A 53 2.23 -7.51 13.43
N ASN A 54 3.31 -7.66 14.21
CA ASN A 54 3.21 -7.74 15.67
C ASN A 54 2.70 -6.44 16.28
N ARG A 55 3.19 -5.27 15.83
CA ARG A 55 2.71 -3.96 16.26
C ARG A 55 1.22 -3.77 15.95
N LEU A 56 0.81 -4.07 14.72
CA LEU A 56 -0.59 -3.96 14.29
C LEU A 56 -1.51 -4.89 15.07
N LYS A 57 -1.05 -6.12 15.36
CA LYS A 57 -1.78 -7.06 16.23
C LYS A 57 -1.89 -6.52 17.66
N ASN A 58 -0.80 -6.02 18.24
CA ASN A 58 -0.80 -5.46 19.60
C ASN A 58 -1.67 -4.21 19.71
N ALA A 59 -1.77 -3.43 18.63
CA ALA A 59 -2.71 -2.31 18.52
C ALA A 59 -4.17 -2.74 18.30
N GLY A 60 -4.45 -4.04 18.14
CA GLY A 60 -5.78 -4.58 17.87
C GLY A 60 -6.30 -4.32 16.45
N VAL A 61 -5.43 -3.88 15.53
CA VAL A 61 -5.77 -3.71 14.10
C VAL A 61 -5.86 -5.06 13.41
N LEU A 62 -4.96 -5.98 13.75
CA LEU A 62 -4.94 -7.34 13.22
C LEU A 62 -5.26 -8.36 14.30
N SER A 63 -5.86 -9.48 13.88
CA SER A 63 -5.82 -10.75 14.59
C SER A 63 -5.18 -11.81 13.70
N TYR A 64 -4.92 -12.98 14.25
CA TYR A 64 -4.52 -14.13 13.45
C TYR A 64 -5.26 -15.38 13.92
N ARG A 65 -5.40 -16.35 13.02
CA ARG A 65 -5.77 -17.72 13.37
C ARG A 65 -4.66 -18.68 12.95
N TRP A 66 -4.55 -19.78 13.69
CA TRP A 66 -3.70 -20.89 13.30
C TRP A 66 -4.40 -21.72 12.24
N VAL A 67 -3.65 -22.11 11.22
CA VAL A 67 -4.10 -22.98 10.14
C VAL A 67 -3.13 -24.15 10.11
N GLU A 68 -3.66 -25.37 10.23
CA GLU A 68 -2.86 -26.57 10.08
C GLU A 68 -2.22 -26.61 8.69
N SER A 69 -0.95 -27.00 8.65
CA SER A 69 -0.23 -27.18 7.41
C SER A 69 -0.24 -28.66 7.06
N THR A 70 -0.41 -28.99 5.77
CA THR A 70 -0.30 -30.37 5.28
C THR A 70 1.11 -30.94 5.46
N SER A 71 2.11 -30.07 5.57
CA SER A 71 3.47 -30.41 5.99
C SER A 71 4.08 -29.25 6.79
N GLY A 72 4.71 -29.56 7.92
CA GLY A 72 5.38 -28.58 8.79
C GLY A 72 4.48 -27.96 9.87
N PRO A 73 4.98 -26.93 10.59
CA PRO A 73 4.28 -26.34 11.72
C PRO A 73 3.02 -25.58 11.27
N PRO A 74 2.04 -25.39 12.17
CA PRO A 74 0.87 -24.55 11.91
C PRO A 74 1.27 -23.14 11.45
N ARG A 75 0.53 -22.61 10.48
CA ARG A 75 0.75 -21.28 9.90
C ARG A 75 -0.18 -20.26 10.54
N LYS A 76 0.31 -19.04 10.75
CA LYS A 76 -0.53 -17.92 11.18
C LYS A 76 -1.06 -17.17 9.97
N TYR A 77 -2.38 -17.13 9.82
CA TYR A 77 -3.05 -16.29 8.83
C TYR A 77 -3.61 -15.06 9.52
N PHE A 78 -3.17 -13.89 9.08
CA PHE A 78 -3.57 -12.60 9.62
C PHE A 78 -4.84 -12.10 8.93
N GLN A 79 -5.70 -11.42 9.67
CA GLN A 79 -6.93 -10.79 9.19
C GLN A 79 -7.16 -9.44 9.89
N LEU A 80 -7.91 -8.54 9.25
CA LEU A 80 -8.35 -7.31 9.90
C LEU A 80 -9.37 -7.63 10.99
N THR A 81 -9.28 -6.92 12.12
CA THR A 81 -10.37 -6.87 13.09
C THR A 81 -11.39 -5.80 12.67
N PRO A 82 -12.56 -5.69 13.33
CA PRO A 82 -13.47 -4.56 13.12
C PRO A 82 -12.82 -3.19 13.40
N LYS A 83 -11.84 -3.13 14.33
CA LYS A 83 -11.03 -1.92 14.55
C LYS A 83 -10.08 -1.68 13.38
N GLY A 84 -9.43 -2.74 12.90
CA GLY A 84 -8.52 -2.65 11.76
C GLY A 84 -9.20 -2.26 10.45
N GLU A 85 -10.45 -2.66 10.29
CA GLU A 85 -11.32 -2.25 9.18
C GLU A 85 -11.51 -0.72 9.16
N LYS A 86 -11.88 -0.13 10.30
CA LYS A 86 -11.99 1.34 10.42
C LYS A 86 -10.65 2.04 10.20
N PHE A 87 -9.59 1.49 10.77
CA PHE A 87 -8.23 2.01 10.60
C PHE A 87 -7.79 1.99 9.14
N TYR A 88 -8.09 0.91 8.42
CA TYR A 88 -7.82 0.78 6.99
C TYR A 88 -8.53 1.86 6.17
N LEU A 89 -9.82 2.09 6.43
CA LEU A 89 -10.60 3.08 5.68
C LEU A 89 -10.04 4.51 5.85
N LEU A 90 -9.53 4.83 7.04
CA LEU A 90 -8.84 6.11 7.27
C LEU A 90 -7.55 6.20 6.44
N LEU A 91 -6.71 5.15 6.46
CA LEU A 91 -5.50 5.12 5.64
C LEU A 91 -5.81 5.19 4.13
N GLN A 92 -6.90 4.56 3.70
CA GLN A 92 -7.36 4.63 2.33
C GLN A 92 -7.75 6.06 1.93
N SER A 93 -8.50 6.77 2.79
CA SER A 93 -8.83 8.19 2.55
C SER A 93 -7.56 9.03 2.44
N THR A 94 -6.66 8.91 3.43
CA THR A 94 -5.40 9.66 3.44
C THR A 94 -4.54 9.37 2.21
N TRP A 95 -4.47 8.11 1.78
CA TRP A 95 -3.75 7.75 0.56
C TRP A 95 -4.36 8.39 -0.68
N ASN A 96 -5.69 8.33 -0.83
CA ASN A 96 -6.36 8.91 -1.98
C ASN A 96 -6.14 10.43 -2.04
N GLU A 97 -6.27 11.13 -0.91
CA GLU A 97 -6.00 12.57 -0.81
C GLU A 97 -4.55 12.91 -1.18
N LEU A 98 -3.58 12.15 -0.63
CA LEU A 98 -2.17 12.35 -0.91
C LEU A 98 -1.85 12.09 -2.39
N ALA A 99 -2.32 10.97 -2.94
CA ALA A 99 -2.07 10.61 -4.33
C ALA A 99 -2.68 11.64 -5.28
N SER A 100 -3.91 12.08 -5.05
CA SER A 100 -4.56 13.14 -5.81
C SER A 100 -3.81 14.47 -5.71
N GLY A 101 -3.37 14.86 -4.52
CA GLY A 101 -2.60 16.09 -4.31
C GLY A 101 -1.25 16.07 -5.02
N VAL A 102 -0.51 14.95 -4.94
CA VAL A 102 0.74 14.78 -5.68
C VAL A 102 0.49 14.85 -7.18
N GLU A 103 -0.47 14.09 -7.69
CA GLU A 103 -0.80 14.05 -9.12
C GLU A 103 -1.18 15.44 -9.66
N ALA A 104 -1.98 16.21 -8.91
CA ALA A 104 -2.40 17.56 -9.29
C ALA A 104 -1.23 18.56 -9.36
N LEU A 105 -0.18 18.36 -8.55
CA LEU A 105 1.00 19.23 -8.53
C LEU A 105 2.09 18.79 -9.50
N THR A 106 2.16 17.49 -9.84
CA THR A 106 3.22 16.94 -10.70
C THR A 106 2.78 16.73 -12.15
N ARG A 107 1.49 16.77 -12.45
CA ARG A 107 1.02 16.92 -13.84
C ARG A 107 1.23 18.35 -14.29
N ASP A 108 2.04 18.54 -15.33
CA ASP A 108 2.13 19.82 -16.02
C ASP A 108 0.76 20.21 -16.60
N GLN A 109 0.37 21.48 -16.44
CA GLN A 109 -0.82 22.04 -17.11
C GLN A 109 -0.57 22.39 -18.59
N HIS A 110 0.45 21.82 -19.23
CA HIS A 110 0.81 22.11 -20.63
C HIS A 110 0.01 21.29 -21.65
N GLU A 111 -1.31 21.19 -21.48
CA GLU A 111 -2.23 20.76 -22.54
C GLU A 111 -3.50 21.63 -22.48
N THR A 112 -3.37 22.93 -22.77
CA THR A 112 -4.41 23.75 -23.43
C THR A 112 -3.84 25.14 -23.68
N ASN A 113 -3.11 25.30 -24.79
CA ASN A 113 -3.14 26.50 -25.64
C ASN A 113 -2.32 26.24 -26.91
N ASP A 114 -2.87 26.69 -28.03
CA ASP A 114 -2.41 26.62 -29.43
C ASP A 114 -2.54 25.25 -30.13
N THR A 115 -3.18 25.12 -31.29
CA THR A 115 -3.39 26.07 -32.41
C THR A 115 -4.57 25.56 -33.26
N GLY A 116 -5.43 26.35 -33.92
CA GLY A 116 -5.49 27.78 -34.15
C GLY A 116 -6.74 28.09 -34.99
N GLU A 117 -7.26 29.31 -34.82
CA GLU A 117 -8.08 29.95 -35.85
C GLU A 117 -7.33 29.92 -37.19
N ILE A 118 -8.02 29.48 -38.24
CA ILE A 118 -7.77 29.97 -39.59
C ILE A 118 -9.01 30.77 -39.95
N VAL A 119 -8.86 32.09 -39.90
CA VAL A 119 -9.63 33.01 -40.71
C VAL A 119 -9.19 32.74 -42.15
N ASP A 120 -10.12 32.34 -43.03
CA ASP A 120 -9.92 32.57 -44.45
C ASP A 120 -11.19 33.18 -45.06
N ASP A 121 -10.96 34.33 -45.67
CA ASP A 121 -11.89 35.25 -46.30
C ASP A 121 -12.02 34.82 -47.77
N SER A 122 -13.22 34.40 -48.19
CA SER A 122 -13.65 34.29 -49.60
C SER A 122 -15.17 34.20 -49.70
#